data_AF-A0A7J6B600-F1
#
_entry.id   AF-A0A7J6B600-F1
#
_cell.length_a   1.000
_cell.length_b   1.000
_cell.length_c   1.000
_cell.angle_alpha   90.00
_cell.angle_beta   90.00
_cell.angle_gamma   90.00
#
_symmetry.space_group_name_H-M   'P 1'
#
loop_
_entity.id
_entity.type
_entity.pdbx_description
1 polymer ?
#
loop_
_entity_poly.entity_id
_entity_poly.type
_entity_poly.pdbx_seq_one_letter_code
_entity_poly.pdbx_strand_id
1 'polypeptide(L)'
;MLFFFMCVYFSLFNLRNFTPKKKALKNTIHRSVLFRQMTTNMANRKLTVFIFGGFATAVAAVFYPIFFHPLIHTDDYKQVQKVNRAGINQAEVQPVGMKIWSDPFKPKS
;
A
#
# COMPACT_ATOMS: atom_id res chain seq x y z
N MET A 1 30.55 -69.60 -0.01
CA MET A 1 30.16 -68.91 1.25
C MET A 1 29.73 -67.45 1.07
N LEU A 2 30.31 -66.66 0.16
CA LEU A 2 29.95 -65.23 -0.03
C LEU A 2 28.52 -64.99 -0.59
N PHE A 3 27.95 -65.92 -1.36
CA PHE A 3 26.59 -65.78 -1.92
C PHE A 3 25.48 -65.86 -0.85
N PHE A 4 25.65 -66.69 0.17
CA PHE A 4 24.70 -66.77 1.29
C PHE A 4 24.69 -65.49 2.13
N PHE A 5 25.87 -64.85 2.29
CA PHE A 5 26.00 -63.61 3.03
C PHE A 5 25.27 -62.45 2.34
N MET A 6 25.35 -62.35 1.00
CA MET A 6 24.61 -61.33 0.24
C MET A 6 23.09 -61.56 0.27
N CYS A 7 22.63 -62.81 0.27
CA CYS A 7 21.19 -63.11 0.28
C CYS A 7 20.52 -62.73 1.62
N VAL A 8 21.20 -62.96 2.75
CA VAL A 8 20.70 -62.55 4.07
C VAL A 8 20.79 -61.03 4.26
N TYR A 9 21.86 -60.40 3.75
CA TYR A 9 22.02 -58.95 3.83
C TYR A 9 20.96 -58.21 3.00
N PHE A 10 20.61 -58.72 1.82
CA PHE A 10 19.56 -58.15 0.97
C PHE A 10 18.17 -58.25 1.62
N SER A 11 17.86 -59.37 2.29
CA SER A 11 16.61 -59.53 3.04
C SER A 11 16.52 -58.61 4.27
N LEU A 12 17.62 -58.37 5.00
CA LEU A 12 17.66 -57.41 6.13
C LEU A 12 17.68 -55.94 5.69
N PHE A 13 18.20 -55.64 4.50
CA PHE A 13 18.23 -54.29 3.96
C PHE A 13 16.83 -53.80 3.55
N ASN A 14 15.97 -54.70 3.07
CA ASN A 14 14.62 -54.37 2.62
C ASN A 14 13.69 -53.97 3.80
N LEU A 15 13.92 -54.52 5.00
CA LEU A 15 13.13 -54.22 6.22
C LEU A 15 13.39 -52.84 6.84
N ARG A 16 14.42 -52.09 6.38
CA ARG A 16 14.63 -50.70 6.83
C ARG A 16 13.81 -49.68 6.06
N ASN A 17 13.25 -50.06 4.92
CA ASN A 17 12.42 -49.18 4.11
C ASN A 17 10.95 -49.42 4.48
N PHE A 18 10.41 -48.50 5.27
CA PHE A 18 8.98 -48.23 5.44
C PHE A 18 8.21 -49.17 6.37
N THR A 19 8.21 -48.81 7.65
CA THR A 19 6.97 -48.98 8.40
C THR A 19 5.96 -47.91 7.92
N PRO A 20 4.71 -48.27 7.59
CA PRO A 20 3.72 -47.33 7.02
C PRO A 20 3.45 -46.15 7.95
N LYS A 21 3.56 -46.35 9.27
CA LYS A 21 3.44 -45.28 10.27
C LYS A 21 4.52 -44.20 10.17
N LYS A 22 5.78 -44.54 9.87
CA LYS A 22 6.86 -43.54 9.75
C LYS A 22 6.64 -42.63 8.54
N LYS A 23 6.13 -43.18 7.44
CA LYS A 23 5.80 -42.39 6.24
C LYS A 23 4.62 -41.44 6.50
N ALA A 24 3.57 -41.94 7.15
CA ALA A 24 2.43 -41.12 7.55
C ALA A 24 2.82 -39.99 8.51
N LEU A 25 3.64 -40.29 9.52
CA LEU A 25 4.12 -39.31 10.49
C LEU A 25 5.00 -38.24 9.84
N LYS A 26 5.91 -38.62 8.93
CA LYS A 26 6.74 -37.67 8.19
C LYS A 26 5.89 -36.73 7.32
N ASN A 27 4.84 -37.25 6.68
CA ASN A 27 3.93 -36.44 5.86
C ASN A 27 3.08 -35.49 6.71
N THR A 28 2.63 -35.92 7.89
CA THR A 28 1.91 -35.08 8.85
C THR A 28 2.79 -33.96 9.41
N ILE A 29 4.04 -34.27 9.77
CA ILE A 29 5.01 -33.28 10.25
C ILE A 29 5.38 -32.31 9.14
N HIS A 30 5.64 -32.79 7.93
CA HIS A 30 5.95 -31.92 6.79
C HIS A 30 4.78 -30.99 6.47
N ARG A 31 3.53 -31.48 6.54
CA ARG A 31 2.32 -30.65 6.40
C ARG A 31 2.16 -29.64 7.53
N SER A 32 2.43 -30.00 8.78
CA SER A 32 2.30 -29.07 9.91
C SER A 32 3.36 -27.96 9.88
N VAL A 33 4.59 -28.28 9.46
CA VAL A 33 5.66 -27.30 9.24
C VAL A 33 5.34 -26.38 8.07
N LEU A 34 4.89 -26.92 6.93
CA LEU A 34 4.47 -26.11 5.78
C LEU A 34 3.29 -25.19 6.12
N PHE A 35 2.31 -25.69 6.87
CA PHE A 35 1.16 -24.88 7.27
C PHE A 35 1.58 -23.74 8.21
N ARG A 36 2.45 -24.00 9.18
CA ARG A 36 3.02 -22.96 10.06
C ARG A 36 3.86 -21.95 9.27
N GLN A 37 4.63 -22.41 8.29
CA GLN A 37 5.41 -21.52 7.43
C GLN A 37 4.52 -20.66 6.51
N MET A 38 3.38 -21.20 6.06
CA MET A 38 2.40 -20.43 5.28
C MET A 38 1.71 -19.35 6.13
N THR A 39 1.36 -19.65 7.39
CA THR A 39 0.68 -18.67 8.25
C THR A 39 1.58 -17.52 8.68
N THR A 40 2.87 -17.77 8.96
CA THR A 40 3.83 -16.72 9.32
C THR A 40 4.12 -15.79 8.14
N ASN A 41 4.31 -16.35 6.93
CA ASN A 41 4.50 -15.55 5.72
C ASN A 41 3.28 -14.68 5.39
N MET A 42 2.06 -15.19 5.61
CA MET A 42 0.83 -14.43 5.38
C MET A 42 0.62 -13.34 6.43
N ALA A 43 0.94 -13.60 7.70
CA ALA A 43 0.88 -12.60 8.77
C ALA A 43 1.85 -11.43 8.51
N ASN A 44 3.08 -11.73 8.11
CA ASN A 44 4.08 -10.70 7.78
C ASN A 44 3.64 -9.84 6.60
N ARG A 45 3.10 -10.45 5.53
CA ARG A 45 2.55 -9.72 4.39
C ARG A 45 1.39 -8.79 4.77
N LYS A 46 0.47 -9.27 5.63
CA LYS A 46 -0.64 -8.46 6.14
C LYS A 46 -0.14 -7.26 6.94
N LEU A 47 0.85 -7.46 7.80
CA LEU A 47 1.47 -6.38 8.57
C LEU A 47 2.12 -5.34 7.65
N THR A 48 2.87 -5.77 6.64
CA THR A 48 3.46 -4.87 5.64
C THR A 48 2.39 -4.02 4.95
N VAL A 49 1.32 -4.65 4.44
CA VAL A 49 0.21 -3.92 3.79
C VAL A 49 -0.43 -2.92 4.76
N PHE A 50 -0.61 -3.30 6.02
CA PHE A 50 -1.21 -2.42 7.02
C PHE A 50 -0.33 -1.21 7.36
N ILE A 51 0.99 -1.42 7.50
CA ILE A 51 1.95 -0.34 7.78
C ILE A 51 2.00 0.65 6.61
N PHE A 52 2.16 0.16 5.39
CA PHE A 52 2.26 1.03 4.22
C PHE A 52 0.92 1.69 3.87
N GLY A 53 -0.18 0.95 3.99
CA GLY A 53 -1.53 1.50 3.78
C GLY A 53 -1.89 2.55 4.83
N GLY A 54 -1.59 2.27 6.11
CA GLY A 54 -1.81 3.22 7.20
C GLY A 54 -0.94 4.47 7.06
N PHE A 55 0.33 4.31 6.69
CA PHE A 55 1.23 5.43 6.44
C PHE A 55 0.74 6.31 5.29
N ALA A 56 0.40 5.73 4.13
CA ALA A 56 -0.13 6.47 3.00
C ALA A 56 -1.42 7.23 3.35
N THR A 57 -2.29 6.61 4.14
CA THR A 57 -3.54 7.25 4.62
C THR A 57 -3.24 8.44 5.54
N ALA A 58 -2.28 8.32 6.47
CA ALA A 58 -1.89 9.41 7.34
C ALA A 58 -1.30 10.60 6.55
N VAL A 59 -0.45 10.31 5.56
CA VAL A 59 0.11 11.34 4.66
C VAL A 59 -1.00 12.06 3.89
N ALA A 60 -1.93 11.31 3.29
CA ALA A 60 -3.06 11.89 2.57
C ALA A 60 -3.95 12.75 3.47
N ALA A 61 -4.20 12.32 4.71
CA ALA A 61 -5.01 13.07 5.66
C ALA A 61 -4.38 14.43 6.03
N VAL A 62 -3.06 14.47 6.23
CA VAL A 62 -2.33 15.72 6.51
C VAL A 62 -2.34 16.66 5.29
N PHE A 63 -2.24 16.11 4.09
CA PHE A 63 -2.25 16.92 2.85
C PHE A 63 -3.66 17.31 2.37
N TYR A 64 -4.71 16.69 2.89
CA TYR A 64 -6.09 16.99 2.52
C TYR A 64 -6.46 18.48 2.62
N PRO A 65 -6.24 19.18 3.75
CA PRO A 65 -6.57 20.60 3.85
C PRO A 65 -5.71 21.51 2.96
N ILE A 66 -4.49 21.08 2.59
CA ILE A 66 -3.54 21.93 1.85
C ILE A 66 -3.83 21.92 0.35
N PHE A 67 -4.07 20.74 -0.22
CA PHE A 67 -4.27 20.59 -1.67
C PHE A 67 -5.72 20.38 -2.03
N PHE A 68 -6.38 19.39 -1.42
CA PHE A 68 -7.70 18.95 -1.89
C PHE A 68 -8.82 19.89 -1.46
N HIS A 69 -8.82 20.30 -0.20
CA HIS A 69 -9.84 21.21 0.32
C HIS A 69 -9.99 22.50 -0.51
N PRO A 70 -8.94 23.29 -0.79
CA PRO A 70 -9.09 24.52 -1.58
C PRO A 70 -9.45 24.26 -3.05
N LEU A 71 -9.03 23.13 -3.62
CA LEU A 71 -9.35 22.77 -5.00
C LEU A 71 -10.81 22.30 -5.17
N ILE A 72 -11.40 21.72 -4.12
CA ILE A 72 -12.80 21.29 -4.14
C ILE A 72 -13.74 22.47 -3.83
N HIS A 73 -13.33 23.41 -2.98
CA HIS A 73 -14.16 24.54 -2.52
C HIS A 73 -13.87 25.86 -3.27
N THR A 74 -13.65 25.81 -4.58
CA THR A 74 -13.25 27.03 -5.33
C THR A 74 -14.31 28.14 -5.31
N ASP A 75 -15.59 27.78 -5.23
CA ASP A 75 -16.68 28.76 -5.31
C ASP A 75 -16.85 29.57 -4.03
N ASP A 76 -16.60 28.96 -2.87
CA ASP A 76 -16.59 29.65 -1.58
C ASP A 76 -15.51 30.74 -1.55
N TYR A 77 -14.31 30.41 -2.03
CA TYR A 77 -13.22 31.38 -2.14
C TYR A 77 -13.53 32.48 -3.15
N LYS A 78 -14.16 32.16 -4.29
CA LYS A 78 -14.61 33.19 -5.25
C LYS A 78 -15.66 34.10 -4.63
N GLN A 79 -16.60 33.58 -3.84
CA GLN A 79 -17.63 34.39 -3.18
C GLN A 79 -17.01 35.32 -2.14
N VAL A 80 -16.13 34.81 -1.27
CA VAL A 80 -15.40 35.64 -0.30
C VAL A 80 -14.57 36.72 -1.01
N GLN A 81 -13.91 36.38 -2.12
CA GLN A 81 -13.17 37.35 -2.92
C GLN A 81 -14.07 38.41 -3.57
N LYS A 82 -15.27 38.04 -4.04
CA LYS A 82 -16.24 39.00 -4.60
C LYS A 82 -16.68 40.01 -3.54
N VAL A 83 -16.95 39.56 -2.31
CA VAL A 83 -17.32 40.44 -1.20
C VAL A 83 -16.16 41.35 -0.80
N ASN A 84 -14.95 40.81 -0.66
CA ASN A 84 -13.77 41.60 -0.29
C ASN A 84 -13.32 42.59 -1.38
N ARG A 85 -13.67 42.34 -2.65
CA ARG A 85 -13.40 43.23 -3.79
C ARG A 85 -14.58 44.14 -4.14
N ALA A 86 -15.69 44.05 -3.42
CA ALA A 86 -16.82 44.93 -3.65
C ALA A 86 -16.41 46.39 -3.35
N GLY A 87 -16.65 47.28 -4.32
CA GLY A 87 -16.35 48.71 -4.16
C GLY A 87 -14.90 49.13 -4.43
N ILE A 88 -13.99 48.19 -4.77
CA ILE A 88 -12.61 48.57 -5.17
C ILE A 88 -12.59 48.84 -6.68
N ASN A 89 -12.52 50.12 -7.05
CA ASN A 89 -12.25 50.52 -8.42
C ASN A 89 -10.75 50.32 -8.73
N GLN A 90 -10.43 49.31 -9.55
CA GLN A 90 -9.05 48.98 -9.91
C GLN A 90 -8.30 50.14 -10.58
N ALA A 91 -9.01 51.11 -11.18
CA ALA A 91 -8.42 52.30 -11.77
C ALA A 91 -7.91 53.31 -10.72
N GLU A 92 -8.50 53.33 -9.53
CA GLU A 92 -8.18 54.28 -8.46
C GLU A 92 -7.07 53.77 -7.53
N VAL A 93 -6.94 52.45 -7.38
CA VAL A 93 -5.86 51.82 -6.60
C VAL A 93 -4.50 51.94 -7.32
N GLN A 94 -4.52 52.12 -8.64
CA GLN A 94 -3.29 52.16 -9.43
C GLN A 94 -2.62 53.54 -9.39
N PRO A 95 -1.27 53.57 -9.42
CA PRO A 95 -0.54 54.83 -9.46
C PRO A 95 -0.92 55.66 -10.70
N VAL A 96 -1.11 56.96 -10.49
CA VAL A 96 -1.52 57.89 -11.54
C VAL A 96 -0.48 57.90 -12.67
N GLY A 97 -0.92 57.73 -13.92
CA GLY A 97 -0.05 57.76 -15.10
C GLY A 97 0.41 56.41 -15.64
N MET A 98 0.04 55.28 -15.01
CA MET A 98 0.26 53.94 -15.55
C MET A 98 -0.99 53.34 -16.20
N LYS A 99 -0.81 52.59 -17.30
CA LYS A 99 -1.89 51.85 -17.97
C LYS A 99 -2.43 50.79 -17.02
N ILE A 100 -3.75 50.81 -16.80
CA ILE A 100 -4.48 49.82 -16.02
C ILE A 100 -4.19 48.42 -16.56
N TRP A 101 -3.53 47.58 -15.77
CA TRP A 101 -3.27 46.19 -16.17
C TRP A 101 -4.59 45.43 -16.31
N SER A 102 -4.72 44.74 -17.45
CA SER A 102 -5.84 43.85 -17.72
C SER A 102 -5.82 42.71 -16.71
N ASP A 103 -6.93 42.49 -16.00
CA ASP A 103 -7.10 41.32 -15.13
C ASP A 103 -6.85 40.04 -15.94
N PRO A 104 -5.79 39.26 -15.64
CA PRO A 104 -5.41 38.09 -16.43
C PRO A 104 -6.43 36.94 -16.32
N PHE A 105 -7.40 37.04 -15.42
CA PHE A 105 -8.46 36.05 -15.23
C PHE A 105 -9.85 36.58 -15.62
N LYS A 106 -9.95 37.78 -16.22
CA LYS A 106 -11.22 38.24 -16.78
C LYS A 106 -11.66 37.30 -17.89
N PRO A 107 -12.91 36.79 -17.85
CA PRO A 107 -13.47 36.07 -18.98
C PRO A 107 -13.43 36.97 -20.22
N LYS A 108 -13.02 36.41 -21.36
CA LYS A 108 -13.07 37.11 -22.65
C LYS A 108 -14.55 37.24 -23.03
N SER A 109 -15.10 38.45 -22.90
CA SER A 109 -16.45 38.81 -23.35
C SER A 109 -16.53 38.82 -24.87
#